data_AF-A0A8G0PGB9-F1
#
_entry.id   AF-A0A8G0PGB9-F1
#
_cell.length_a   1.000
_cell.length_b   1.000
_cell.length_c   1.000
_cell.angle_alpha   90.00
_cell.angle_beta   90.00
_cell.angle_gamma   90.00
#
_symmetry.space_group_name_H-M   'P 1'
#
loop_
_entity.id
_entity.type
_entity.pdbx_description
1 polymer ?
#
loop_
_entity_poly.entity_id
_entity_poly.type
_entity_poly.pdbx_seq_one_letter_code
_entity_poly.pdbx_strand_id
1 'polypeptide(L)'
;MRQGVLLPISSALLSQIIILSVTAVATAQTTAIASINIDVTLTPLFTGPQGSASALNVNQVIWGRSFQQDQDIFELFVNTVSIDMGYVSDAGVLFSDAEGELQVTERIKTSGPVTARVWKTGRPTVGNVSVVYTALPRRVSKETKNGPALDLRVDHGGLIGSGMAFLGAPPKELEMTILTTLRSDLSKSPKGTLAAWSMGDGEGPFKITTKSLLGIASGVQEAYFAVGPLHRMTSPDDYMHTDEADVFNMYWFGTPTFDPLPLGTRLQKLFREMSAFFRDKGNSYRIFLRYNPFRGSLTGTALRRSFMYGYDDSERDCPPSLQDREAVLAHEMVHNWVLLTRESVADNWYPEGLAEYYQVLLRFRFGLLSAREYLQQVNEKLVAYYTSPLATWPLERVQKVTWNMTDAQRMPYMRGFAFALQVNDALHTAGHSIDDLVGPLADRLQDGESVGVEDYLQSLSQLLGNKTRADTLVTEMKEGKLVVPGIHGLEQLPWQVRLVQRKLEKFELGFDESSLLQGPRIVKGLVQDSRAQLAGIQDGDHIELQCGSTHLTVRSQFSATLKLKVFRESSAPFVVEFWPRSQDKVEAYQYEVVEDEEL
;
A
#
# COMPACT_ATOMS: atom_id res chain seq x y z
N MET A 1 23.15 19.68 -46.76
CA MET A 1 24.09 18.52 -46.77
C MET A 1 24.49 18.25 -45.33
N ARG A 2 24.38 17.09 -44.71
CA ARG A 2 23.94 15.73 -45.07
C ARG A 2 23.49 15.07 -43.74
N GLN A 3 22.52 14.17 -43.86
CA GLN A 3 21.98 13.29 -42.81
C GLN A 3 22.97 12.19 -42.38
N GLY A 4 22.65 11.53 -41.25
CA GLY A 4 23.10 10.18 -40.84
C GLY A 4 23.05 10.07 -39.31
N VAL A 5 21.95 9.66 -38.66
CA VAL A 5 21.37 8.31 -38.50
C VAL A 5 22.38 7.29 -37.93
N LEU A 6 22.18 6.92 -36.67
CA LEU A 6 22.61 5.65 -36.07
C LEU A 6 21.52 5.22 -35.07
N LEU A 7 20.75 4.20 -35.48
CA LEU A 7 19.82 3.41 -34.69
C LEU A 7 20.58 2.38 -33.83
N PRO A 8 20.07 1.97 -32.66
CA PRO A 8 20.39 0.67 -32.09
C PRO A 8 19.23 -0.31 -32.30
N ILE A 9 19.44 -1.17 -33.29
CA ILE A 9 19.21 -2.63 -33.31
C ILE A 9 18.20 -3.17 -32.29
N SER A 10 17.00 -3.43 -32.80
CA SER A 10 16.03 -4.42 -32.34
C SER A 10 16.53 -5.84 -32.60
N SER A 11 16.52 -6.71 -31.58
CA SER A 11 16.69 -8.15 -31.73
C SER A 11 15.38 -8.87 -31.40
N ALA A 12 14.55 -9.02 -32.43
CA ALA A 12 13.52 -10.04 -32.52
C ALA A 12 14.12 -11.23 -33.31
N LEU A 13 14.00 -12.45 -32.78
CA LEU A 13 14.17 -13.66 -33.58
C LEU A 13 12.82 -14.37 -33.68
N LEU A 14 12.24 -14.33 -34.88
CA LEU A 14 11.27 -15.31 -35.36
C LEU A 14 11.96 -16.68 -35.44
N SER A 15 11.26 -17.74 -35.07
CA SER A 15 11.52 -19.08 -35.61
C SER A 15 10.21 -19.69 -36.07
N GLN A 16 10.27 -20.23 -37.28
CA GLN A 16 9.18 -20.64 -38.13
C GLN A 16 8.46 -21.88 -37.62
N ILE A 17 7.17 -21.93 -37.98
CA ILE A 17 6.25 -23.05 -37.85
C ILE A 17 6.77 -24.26 -38.64
N ILE A 18 6.92 -25.40 -37.96
CA ILE A 18 6.85 -26.74 -38.57
C ILE A 18 5.71 -27.47 -37.85
N ILE A 19 4.68 -27.81 -38.62
CA ILE A 19 3.55 -28.65 -38.20
C ILE A 19 4.05 -30.10 -38.15
N LEU A 20 4.10 -30.68 -36.95
CA LEU A 20 4.17 -32.12 -36.74
C LEU A 20 3.17 -32.50 -35.65
N SER A 21 2.12 -33.19 -36.07
CA SER A 21 1.10 -33.79 -35.23
C SER A 21 1.73 -34.88 -34.36
N VAL A 22 1.86 -34.62 -33.06
CA VAL A 22 2.16 -35.66 -32.08
C VAL A 22 1.06 -35.63 -31.03
N THR A 23 0.24 -36.68 -31.03
CA THR A 23 -0.67 -37.02 -29.94
C THR A 23 0.13 -37.21 -28.66
N ALA A 24 0.22 -36.17 -27.83
CA ALA A 24 0.74 -36.29 -26.48
C ALA A 24 -0.38 -36.82 -25.57
N VAL A 25 -0.28 -38.09 -25.21
CA VAL A 25 -1.00 -38.65 -24.07
C VAL A 25 -0.55 -37.88 -22.84
N ALA A 26 -1.44 -37.09 -22.25
CA ALA A 26 -1.17 -36.38 -21.01
C ALA A 26 -1.08 -37.39 -19.85
N THR A 27 0.13 -37.87 -19.57
CA THR A 27 0.45 -38.40 -18.23
C THR A 27 0.59 -37.22 -17.29
N ALA A 28 -0.45 -36.94 -16.51
CA ALA A 28 -0.36 -36.04 -15.36
C ALA A 28 0.60 -36.66 -14.34
N GLN A 29 1.88 -36.31 -14.42
CA GLN A 29 2.77 -36.43 -13.26
C GLN A 29 2.41 -35.30 -12.31
N THR A 30 1.73 -35.62 -11.21
CA THR A 30 1.69 -34.78 -10.01
C THR A 30 3.11 -34.65 -9.48
N THR A 31 3.85 -33.66 -9.99
CA THR A 31 5.07 -33.19 -9.35
C THR A 31 4.66 -32.61 -8.00
N ALA A 32 5.11 -33.25 -6.91
CA ALA A 32 4.94 -32.69 -5.58
C ALA A 32 5.57 -31.29 -5.57
N ILE A 33 4.79 -30.27 -5.27
CA ILE A 33 5.28 -28.90 -5.13
C ILE A 33 6.38 -28.92 -4.07
N ALA A 34 7.59 -28.50 -4.43
CA ALA A 34 8.69 -28.41 -3.48
C ALA A 34 8.30 -27.41 -2.38
N SER A 35 8.22 -27.90 -1.14
CA SER A 35 7.93 -27.06 0.03
C SER A 35 9.13 -26.99 0.97
N ILE A 36 9.29 -25.83 1.58
CA ILE A 36 10.26 -25.61 2.68
C ILE A 36 9.46 -25.35 3.94
N ASN A 37 9.84 -26.01 5.03
CA ASN A 37 9.33 -25.63 6.35
C ASN A 37 10.34 -24.69 7.02
N ILE A 38 9.86 -23.58 7.55
CA ILE A 38 10.65 -22.64 8.35
C ILE A 38 9.98 -22.51 9.71
N ASP A 39 10.67 -22.90 10.77
CA ASP A 39 10.21 -22.58 12.12
C ASP A 39 10.84 -21.26 12.55
N VAL A 40 10.01 -20.32 13.03
CA VAL A 40 10.43 -18.99 13.47
C VAL A 40 10.03 -18.80 14.92
N THR A 41 10.99 -18.48 15.78
CA THR A 41 10.76 -18.04 17.16
C THR A 41 11.21 -16.60 17.31
N LEU A 42 10.30 -15.76 17.80
CA LEU A 42 10.52 -14.35 18.08
C LEU A 42 10.57 -14.11 19.59
N THR A 43 11.68 -13.59 20.09
CA THR A 43 11.84 -13.29 21.52
C THR A 43 12.12 -11.79 21.70
N PRO A 44 11.17 -10.98 22.18
CA PRO A 44 11.38 -9.56 22.42
C PRO A 44 12.36 -9.32 23.58
N LEU A 45 13.21 -8.30 23.44
CA LEU A 45 14.17 -7.87 24.45
C LEU A 45 13.76 -6.54 25.07
N PHE A 46 13.43 -6.55 26.36
CA PHE A 46 13.01 -5.40 27.15
C PHE A 46 14.16 -4.76 27.93
N THR A 47 15.26 -4.47 27.23
CA THR A 47 16.48 -3.86 27.79
C THR A 47 16.57 -2.35 27.54
N GLY A 48 15.51 -1.73 27.01
CA GLY A 48 15.46 -0.30 26.76
C GLY A 48 15.15 0.54 28.00
N PRO A 49 15.16 1.88 27.86
CA PRO A 49 14.84 2.79 28.95
C PRO A 49 13.49 2.44 29.61
N GLN A 50 13.46 2.48 30.94
CA GLN A 50 12.26 2.14 31.73
C GLN A 50 11.68 0.75 31.44
N GLY A 51 12.51 -0.19 30.96
CA GLY A 51 12.09 -1.54 30.61
C GLY A 51 11.33 -1.61 29.27
N SER A 52 11.50 -0.64 28.37
CA SER A 52 10.91 -0.70 27.04
C SER A 52 11.52 -1.83 26.20
N ALA A 53 10.73 -2.34 25.26
CA ALA A 53 11.27 -3.19 24.20
C ALA A 53 12.33 -2.41 23.40
N SER A 54 13.39 -3.11 23.01
CA SER A 54 14.58 -2.52 22.40
C SER A 54 15.11 -3.30 21.20
N ALA A 55 14.77 -4.58 21.11
CA ALA A 55 15.19 -5.48 20.04
C ALA A 55 14.30 -6.72 19.99
N LEU A 56 14.42 -7.48 18.91
CA LEU A 56 13.77 -8.76 18.71
C LEU A 56 14.83 -9.81 18.34
N ASN A 57 15.00 -10.83 19.17
CA ASN A 57 15.79 -11.99 18.77
C ASN A 57 14.96 -12.84 17.83
N VAL A 58 15.56 -13.18 16.69
CA VAL A 58 14.96 -14.02 15.66
C VAL A 58 15.76 -15.31 15.59
N ASN A 59 15.10 -16.43 15.82
CA ASN A 59 15.64 -17.76 15.61
C ASN A 59 14.81 -18.46 14.52
N GLN A 60 15.45 -18.85 13.43
CA GLN A 60 14.83 -19.58 12.35
C GLN A 60 15.49 -20.93 12.12
N VAL A 61 14.70 -21.96 11.83
CA VAL A 61 15.20 -23.26 11.36
C VAL A 61 14.58 -23.57 10.01
N ILE A 62 15.42 -23.67 8.99
CA ILE A 62 15.03 -24.05 7.62
C ILE A 62 15.19 -25.57 7.51
N TRP A 63 14.06 -26.26 7.35
CA TRP A 63 13.99 -27.71 7.29
C TRP A 63 13.98 -28.23 5.86
N GLY A 64 14.64 -29.37 5.64
CA GLY A 64 14.46 -30.17 4.44
C GLY A 64 15.02 -29.56 3.14
N ARG A 65 15.80 -28.47 3.23
CA ARG A 65 16.52 -27.87 2.10
C ARG A 65 18.03 -27.91 2.34
N SER A 66 18.74 -28.50 1.38
CA SER A 66 20.18 -28.37 1.27
C SER A 66 20.54 -27.24 0.31
N PHE A 67 21.60 -26.52 0.63
CA PHE A 67 22.16 -25.46 -0.20
C PHE A 67 23.54 -25.89 -0.68
N GLN A 68 23.85 -25.62 -1.94
CA GLN A 68 25.17 -25.87 -2.51
C GLN A 68 26.15 -24.79 -2.08
N GLN A 69 27.45 -25.08 -2.19
CA GLN A 69 28.49 -24.06 -2.03
C GLN A 69 28.21 -22.86 -2.95
N ASP A 70 28.45 -21.65 -2.44
CA ASP A 70 28.26 -20.36 -3.13
C ASP A 70 26.80 -20.01 -3.49
N GLN A 71 25.83 -20.85 -3.08
CA GLN A 71 24.41 -20.56 -3.21
C GLN A 71 23.96 -19.53 -2.17
N ASP A 72 23.04 -18.64 -2.57
CA ASP A 72 22.36 -17.73 -1.64
C ASP A 72 21.44 -18.53 -0.71
N ILE A 73 21.63 -18.38 0.60
CA ILE A 73 20.89 -19.15 1.61
C ILE A 73 19.86 -18.30 2.36
N PHE A 74 20.03 -16.99 2.39
CA PHE A 74 19.21 -16.08 3.18
C PHE A 74 19.25 -14.66 2.63
N GLU A 75 18.12 -13.97 2.66
CA GLU A 75 17.93 -12.58 2.24
C GLU A 75 17.15 -11.82 3.32
N LEU A 76 17.62 -10.62 3.67
CA LEU A 76 16.99 -9.71 4.65
C LEU A 76 16.96 -8.30 4.08
N PHE A 77 15.81 -7.63 4.13
CA PHE A 77 15.67 -6.28 3.58
C PHE A 77 16.36 -5.23 4.45
N VAL A 78 17.05 -4.30 3.79
CA VAL A 78 17.69 -3.14 4.41
C VAL A 78 16.82 -1.90 4.22
N ASN A 79 16.36 -1.70 2.98
CA ASN A 79 15.52 -0.57 2.60
C ASN A 79 14.58 -1.01 1.48
N THR A 80 13.36 -0.49 1.49
CA THR A 80 12.44 -0.56 0.34
C THR A 80 11.78 0.80 0.18
N VAL A 81 11.49 1.24 -1.05
CA VAL A 81 10.70 2.46 -1.33
C VAL A 81 11.15 3.69 -0.51
N SER A 82 12.46 3.85 -0.36
CA SER A 82 13.14 4.92 0.40
C SER A 82 12.91 4.92 1.92
N ILE A 83 12.48 3.81 2.51
CA ILE A 83 12.39 3.63 3.97
C ILE A 83 13.34 2.54 4.44
N ASP A 84 14.11 2.85 5.49
CA ASP A 84 14.94 1.83 6.14
C ASP A 84 14.04 0.91 6.95
N MET A 85 14.32 -0.39 6.90
CA MET A 85 13.52 -1.42 7.54
C MET A 85 13.78 -1.55 9.04
N GLY A 86 15.04 -1.40 9.44
CA GLY A 86 15.56 -1.75 10.75
C GLY A 86 17.03 -2.14 10.59
N TYR A 87 17.64 -2.69 11.64
CA TYR A 87 19.04 -3.10 11.60
C TYR A 87 19.23 -4.50 12.18
N VAL A 88 20.32 -5.15 11.80
CA VAL A 88 20.84 -6.31 12.52
C VAL A 88 21.92 -5.81 13.48
N SER A 89 21.97 -6.36 14.69
CA SER A 89 23.01 -6.02 15.67
C SER A 89 24.43 -6.29 15.15
N ASP A 90 25.45 -5.70 15.78
CA ASP A 90 26.85 -5.87 15.39
C ASP A 90 27.35 -7.33 15.50
N ALA A 91 26.63 -8.20 16.21
CA ALA A 91 26.90 -9.64 16.22
C ALA A 91 26.63 -10.33 14.86
N GLY A 92 25.97 -9.64 13.93
CA GLY A 92 25.64 -10.14 12.60
C GLY A 92 24.53 -11.20 12.60
N VAL A 93 24.50 -11.98 11.51
CA VAL A 93 23.61 -13.12 11.35
C VAL A 93 24.43 -14.40 11.42
N LEU A 94 24.11 -15.26 12.38
CA LEU A 94 24.82 -16.52 12.61
C LEU A 94 24.08 -17.66 11.92
N PHE A 95 24.83 -18.52 11.24
CA PHE A 95 24.32 -19.68 10.52
C PHE A 95 24.99 -20.94 11.06
N SER A 96 24.22 -22.01 11.21
CA SER A 96 24.76 -23.32 11.58
C SER A 96 23.93 -24.44 10.97
N ASP A 97 24.55 -25.60 10.75
CA ASP A 97 23.88 -26.82 10.32
C ASP A 97 24.32 -28.02 11.19
N ALA A 98 24.08 -29.26 10.74
CA ALA A 98 24.44 -30.47 11.48
C ALA A 98 25.96 -30.65 11.69
N GLU A 99 26.80 -29.98 10.90
CA GLU A 99 28.27 -30.01 11.03
C GLU A 99 28.82 -28.82 11.84
N GLY A 100 27.94 -27.97 12.38
CA GLY A 100 28.30 -26.82 13.21
C GLY A 100 28.14 -25.50 12.49
N GLU A 101 28.96 -24.51 12.85
CA GLU A 101 28.87 -23.16 12.29
C GLU A 101 29.13 -23.14 10.77
N LEU A 102 28.30 -22.40 10.05
CA LEU A 102 28.42 -22.18 8.62
C LEU A 102 29.14 -20.86 8.37
N GLN A 103 30.30 -20.94 7.72
CA GLN A 103 30.97 -19.76 7.21
C GLN A 103 30.18 -19.20 6.02
N VAL A 104 29.78 -17.93 6.12
CA VAL A 104 28.98 -17.24 5.11
C VAL A 104 29.64 -15.95 4.65
N THR A 105 29.35 -15.56 3.41
CA THR A 105 29.76 -14.26 2.87
C THR A 105 28.52 -13.39 2.64
N GLU A 106 28.51 -12.20 3.23
CA GLU A 106 27.46 -11.19 3.05
C GLU A 106 27.73 -10.33 1.82
N ARG A 107 26.67 -9.93 1.10
CA ARG A 107 26.72 -8.85 0.12
C ARG A 107 25.42 -8.05 0.10
N ILE A 108 25.49 -6.85 -0.46
CA ILE A 108 24.31 -6.04 -0.76
C ILE A 108 23.81 -6.36 -2.17
N LYS A 109 22.49 -6.54 -2.28
CA LYS A 109 21.76 -6.73 -3.54
C LYS A 109 20.71 -5.64 -3.64
N THR A 110 20.73 -4.89 -4.74
CA THR A 110 19.72 -3.86 -5.04
C THR A 110 18.97 -4.24 -6.30
N SER A 111 17.64 -4.19 -6.24
CA SER A 111 16.74 -4.48 -7.36
C SER A 111 15.55 -3.53 -7.28
N GLY A 112 15.48 -2.59 -8.24
CA GLY A 112 14.45 -1.54 -8.23
C GLY A 112 14.50 -0.70 -6.93
N PRO A 113 13.37 -0.50 -6.23
CA PRO A 113 13.34 0.28 -4.99
C PRO A 113 13.78 -0.51 -3.76
N VAL A 114 14.19 -1.77 -3.90
CA VAL A 114 14.53 -2.67 -2.80
C VAL A 114 16.03 -2.88 -2.71
N THR A 115 16.57 -2.77 -1.50
CA THR A 115 17.94 -3.14 -1.15
C THR A 115 17.91 -4.18 -0.04
N ALA A 116 18.62 -5.29 -0.23
CA ALA A 116 18.68 -6.40 0.70
C ALA A 116 20.13 -6.82 0.99
N ARG A 117 20.35 -7.36 2.19
CA ARG A 117 21.54 -8.16 2.52
C ARG A 117 21.26 -9.59 2.13
N VAL A 118 22.23 -10.22 1.47
CA VAL A 118 22.15 -11.61 1.03
C VAL A 118 23.39 -12.36 1.48
N TRP A 119 23.20 -13.53 2.06
CA TRP A 119 24.27 -14.40 2.53
C TRP A 119 24.45 -15.62 1.62
N LYS A 120 25.70 -15.95 1.32
CA LYS A 120 26.11 -17.15 0.61
C LYS A 120 26.83 -18.11 1.53
N THR A 121 26.57 -19.41 1.38
CA THR A 121 27.29 -20.44 2.14
C THR A 121 28.67 -20.74 1.52
N GLY A 122 29.70 -20.87 2.36
CA GLY A 122 31.06 -21.23 1.93
C GLY A 122 31.25 -22.74 1.68
N ARG A 123 30.28 -23.58 2.05
CA ARG A 123 30.27 -25.03 1.80
C ARG A 123 28.85 -25.54 1.59
N PRO A 124 28.64 -26.75 1.05
CA PRO A 124 27.32 -27.37 1.03
C PRO A 124 26.77 -27.56 2.45
N THR A 125 25.47 -27.35 2.64
CA THR A 125 24.83 -27.51 3.97
C THR A 125 24.45 -28.97 4.23
N VAL A 126 24.50 -29.37 5.49
CA VAL A 126 24.19 -30.73 5.97
C VAL A 126 23.04 -30.69 6.95
N GLY A 127 21.90 -31.29 6.59
CA GLY A 127 20.69 -31.27 7.40
C GLY A 127 20.00 -29.90 7.38
N ASN A 128 19.41 -29.52 8.51
CA ASN A 128 18.68 -28.26 8.64
C ASN A 128 19.65 -27.10 8.85
N VAL A 129 19.25 -25.91 8.41
CA VAL A 129 20.01 -24.68 8.63
C VAL A 129 19.31 -23.85 9.71
N SER A 130 20.02 -23.59 10.80
CA SER A 130 19.60 -22.66 11.84
C SER A 130 20.19 -21.28 11.57
N VAL A 131 19.36 -20.24 11.73
CA VAL A 131 19.71 -18.84 11.53
C VAL A 131 19.33 -18.07 12.78
N VAL A 132 20.28 -17.38 13.40
CA VAL A 132 20.06 -16.63 14.65
C VAL A 132 20.63 -15.22 14.52
N TYR A 133 19.83 -14.22 14.88
CA TYR A 133 20.25 -12.83 14.90
C TYR A 133 19.34 -11.98 15.79
N THR A 134 19.81 -10.76 16.09
CA THR A 134 19.03 -9.75 16.80
C THR A 134 18.66 -8.63 15.85
N ALA A 135 17.35 -8.44 15.64
CA ALA A 135 16.79 -7.32 14.89
C ALA A 135 16.60 -6.10 15.81
N LEU A 136 17.06 -4.96 15.34
CA LEU A 136 16.99 -3.67 16.02
C LEU A 136 16.02 -2.75 15.28
N PRO A 137 15.19 -1.98 16.00
CA PRO A 137 14.26 -1.05 15.40
C PRO A 137 14.99 0.11 14.71
N ARG A 138 14.38 0.63 13.64
CA ARG A 138 14.77 1.87 12.98
C ARG A 138 14.66 3.03 13.96
N ARG A 139 15.61 3.96 13.89
CA ARG A 139 15.54 5.24 14.61
C ARG A 139 14.74 6.25 13.79
N VAL A 140 13.80 6.92 14.46
CA VAL A 140 12.97 7.97 13.86
C VAL A 140 12.92 9.20 14.74
N SER A 141 12.70 10.36 14.11
CA SER A 141 12.62 11.68 14.72
C SER A 141 11.59 12.55 14.00
N LYS A 142 11.40 13.79 14.46
CA LYS A 142 10.45 14.74 13.85
C LYS A 142 10.83 15.12 12.42
N GLU A 143 12.10 14.93 12.05
CA GLU A 143 12.67 15.21 10.73
C GLU A 143 12.61 14.00 9.79
N THR A 144 12.21 12.83 10.30
CA THR A 144 12.13 11.62 9.48
C THR A 144 11.07 11.79 8.39
N LYS A 145 11.46 11.48 7.14
CA LYS A 145 10.55 11.49 6.00
C LYS A 145 9.46 10.43 6.20
N ASN A 146 8.21 10.83 5.97
CA ASN A 146 7.09 9.89 5.97
C ASN A 146 7.21 8.90 4.79
N GLY A 147 6.81 7.66 5.01
CA GLY A 147 6.81 6.59 4.04
C GLY A 147 5.96 5.42 4.54
N PRO A 148 5.81 4.35 3.73
CA PRO A 148 4.95 3.24 4.08
C PRO A 148 5.37 2.61 5.41
N ALA A 149 4.41 2.08 6.15
CA ALA A 149 4.63 1.69 7.53
C ALA A 149 5.25 0.29 7.71
N LEU A 150 6.27 -0.04 6.92
CA LEU A 150 6.88 -1.37 6.88
C LEU A 150 7.99 -1.58 7.91
N ASP A 151 8.62 -0.51 8.38
CA ASP A 151 9.79 -0.56 9.25
C ASP A 151 9.48 -1.02 10.69
N LEU A 152 10.45 -1.69 11.31
CA LEU A 152 10.41 -2.08 12.73
C LEU A 152 10.73 -0.85 13.58
N ARG A 153 9.86 -0.50 14.53
CA ARG A 153 10.02 0.64 15.43
C ARG A 153 9.72 0.30 16.88
N VAL A 154 10.28 1.12 17.77
CA VAL A 154 9.79 1.24 19.14
C VAL A 154 8.58 2.17 19.15
N ASP A 155 7.51 1.74 19.81
CA ASP A 155 6.30 2.56 20.01
C ASP A 155 5.81 2.39 21.46
N HIS A 156 5.82 3.48 22.24
CA HIS A 156 5.37 3.56 23.63
C HIS A 156 5.71 2.33 24.52
N GLY A 157 6.95 1.85 24.44
CA GLY A 157 7.43 0.73 25.27
C GLY A 157 7.38 -0.64 24.60
N GLY A 158 6.73 -0.78 23.44
CA GLY A 158 6.68 -2.01 22.64
C GLY A 158 7.44 -1.92 21.33
N LEU A 159 7.37 -2.99 20.54
CA LEU A 159 7.87 -3.07 19.17
C LEU A 159 6.71 -3.27 18.20
N ILE A 160 6.80 -2.63 17.03
CA ILE A 160 5.81 -2.71 15.97
C ILE A 160 6.46 -2.61 14.59
N GLY A 161 6.04 -3.42 13.62
CA GLY A 161 6.57 -3.36 12.25
C GLY A 161 6.13 -4.51 11.36
N SER A 162 6.49 -4.45 10.08
CA SER A 162 6.27 -5.57 9.15
C SER A 162 7.31 -6.67 9.36
N GLY A 163 6.94 -7.92 9.09
CA GLY A 163 7.88 -9.03 8.97
C GLY A 163 8.97 -8.75 7.94
N MET A 164 8.70 -7.98 6.88
CA MET A 164 9.69 -7.51 5.92
C MET A 164 10.89 -6.83 6.59
N ALA A 165 10.68 -6.18 7.73
CA ALA A 165 11.71 -5.40 8.38
C ALA A 165 12.74 -6.21 9.16
N PHE A 166 12.39 -7.43 9.58
CA PHE A 166 13.20 -8.19 10.52
C PHE A 166 13.20 -9.70 10.29
N LEU A 167 12.29 -10.26 9.49
CA LEU A 167 12.31 -11.66 9.09
C LEU A 167 13.03 -11.78 7.76
N GLY A 168 14.18 -12.45 7.76
CA GLY A 168 14.79 -12.90 6.52
C GLY A 168 14.19 -14.23 6.08
N ALA A 169 14.44 -14.60 4.83
CA ALA A 169 13.99 -15.86 4.26
C ALA A 169 14.99 -16.35 3.20
N PRO A 170 14.99 -17.65 2.84
CA PRO A 170 15.72 -18.11 1.68
C PRO A 170 15.31 -17.31 0.42
N PRO A 171 16.24 -17.00 -0.49
CA PRO A 171 15.91 -16.30 -1.73
C PRO A 171 14.78 -17.03 -2.48
N LYS A 172 13.88 -16.24 -3.05
CA LYS A 172 12.73 -16.74 -3.78
C LYS A 172 13.17 -17.64 -4.94
N GLU A 173 12.60 -18.84 -4.98
CA GLU A 173 12.64 -19.73 -6.14
C GLU A 173 11.22 -19.84 -6.71
N LEU A 174 11.09 -19.82 -8.03
CA LEU A 174 9.80 -20.00 -8.72
C LEU A 174 9.22 -21.37 -8.33
N GLU A 175 7.90 -21.45 -8.12
CA GLU A 175 7.14 -22.67 -7.76
C GLU A 175 7.32 -23.22 -6.33
N MET A 176 8.11 -22.57 -5.48
CA MET A 176 8.34 -23.03 -4.11
C MET A 176 7.30 -22.49 -3.12
N THR A 177 6.75 -23.36 -2.26
CA THR A 177 5.85 -22.93 -1.16
C THR A 177 6.59 -22.95 0.17
N ILE A 178 6.51 -21.85 0.93
CA ILE A 178 7.07 -21.78 2.29
C ILE A 178 5.96 -22.01 3.32
N LEU A 179 6.14 -23.08 4.09
CA LEU A 179 5.35 -23.40 5.27
C LEU A 179 6.07 -22.82 6.49
N THR A 180 5.43 -21.95 7.24
CA THR A 180 6.04 -21.32 8.42
C THR A 180 5.34 -21.74 9.70
N THR A 181 6.10 -22.17 10.70
CA THR A 181 5.62 -22.27 12.09
C THR A 181 6.12 -21.06 12.87
N LEU A 182 5.24 -20.16 13.25
CA LEU A 182 5.59 -18.96 14.01
C LEU A 182 5.30 -19.15 15.51
N ARG A 183 6.22 -18.73 16.36
CA ARG A 183 6.06 -18.62 17.82
C ARG A 183 6.60 -17.29 18.34
N SER A 184 5.93 -16.73 19.33
CA SER A 184 6.47 -15.65 20.16
C SER A 184 6.85 -16.21 21.52
N ASP A 185 8.12 -16.16 21.90
CA ASP A 185 8.57 -16.56 23.23
C ASP A 185 8.54 -15.35 24.17
N LEU A 186 7.53 -15.31 25.03
CA LEU A 186 7.35 -14.22 26.00
C LEU A 186 7.87 -14.58 27.39
N SER A 187 8.57 -15.71 27.56
CA SER A 187 8.99 -16.23 28.88
C SER A 187 9.85 -15.27 29.71
N LYS A 188 10.58 -14.37 29.05
CA LYS A 188 11.41 -13.32 29.68
C LYS A 188 10.82 -11.91 29.58
N SER A 189 9.60 -11.79 29.08
CA SER A 189 8.94 -10.49 28.91
C SER A 189 8.31 -10.00 30.23
N PRO A 190 8.16 -8.68 30.41
CA PRO A 190 7.39 -8.13 31.53
C PRO A 190 5.99 -8.73 31.60
N LYS A 191 5.47 -8.90 32.82
CA LYS A 191 4.11 -9.40 33.04
C LYS A 191 3.09 -8.49 32.34
N GLY A 192 2.14 -9.09 31.62
CA GLY A 192 1.13 -8.37 30.85
C GLY A 192 1.58 -7.99 29.44
N THR A 193 2.77 -8.39 29.00
CA THR A 193 3.19 -8.30 27.60
C THR A 193 2.24 -9.13 26.74
N LEU A 194 1.74 -8.52 25.67
CA LEU A 194 0.96 -9.18 24.64
C LEU A 194 1.74 -9.21 23.33
N ALA A 195 1.49 -10.22 22.52
CA ALA A 195 1.96 -10.30 21.14
C ALA A 195 0.74 -10.46 20.22
N ALA A 196 0.77 -9.76 19.10
CA ALA A 196 -0.24 -9.87 18.04
C ALA A 196 0.44 -9.72 16.69
N TRP A 197 -0.11 -10.38 15.68
CA TRP A 197 0.35 -10.26 14.30
C TRP A 197 -0.83 -10.44 13.36
N SER A 198 -0.71 -10.09 12.08
CA SER A 198 -1.84 -9.98 11.15
C SER A 198 -2.82 -11.15 11.15
N MET A 199 -2.34 -12.38 11.37
CA MET A 199 -3.16 -13.59 11.34
C MET A 199 -3.42 -14.22 12.72
N GLY A 200 -2.94 -13.65 13.83
CA GLY A 200 -3.12 -14.28 15.14
C GLY A 200 -2.73 -13.46 16.37
N ASP A 201 -3.09 -13.99 17.53
CA ASP A 201 -2.86 -13.39 18.84
C ASP A 201 -2.14 -14.35 19.78
N GLY A 202 -1.17 -13.83 20.54
CA GLY A 202 -0.45 -14.58 21.56
C GLY A 202 0.82 -15.28 21.06
N GLU A 203 1.23 -16.31 21.81
CA GLU A 203 2.53 -16.97 21.67
C GLU A 203 2.60 -18.01 20.54
N GLY A 204 1.45 -18.46 20.02
CA GLY A 204 1.37 -19.54 19.04
C GLY A 204 1.53 -20.94 19.68
N PRO A 205 1.94 -21.96 18.91
CA PRO A 205 2.41 -21.90 17.52
C PRO A 205 1.32 -21.63 16.49
N PHE A 206 1.65 -20.84 15.48
CA PHE A 206 0.82 -20.64 14.29
C PHE A 206 1.44 -21.36 13.10
N LYS A 207 0.67 -22.23 12.43
CA LYS A 207 1.10 -22.92 11.21
C LYS A 207 0.51 -22.23 10.00
N ILE A 208 1.38 -21.78 9.09
CA ILE A 208 1.01 -20.85 8.04
C ILE A 208 1.52 -21.38 6.71
N THR A 209 0.61 -21.62 5.78
CA THR A 209 0.96 -21.92 4.39
C THR A 209 0.74 -20.66 3.59
N THR A 210 1.81 -19.99 3.18
CA THR A 210 1.66 -18.77 2.37
C THR A 210 2.51 -18.83 1.11
N LYS A 211 1.85 -18.54 -0.01
CA LYS A 211 2.51 -17.94 -1.17
C LYS A 211 2.53 -16.44 -0.94
N SER A 212 3.68 -15.82 -1.20
CA SER A 212 3.79 -14.36 -1.22
C SER A 212 2.86 -13.77 -2.28
N LEU A 213 2.13 -12.71 -1.94
CA LEU A 213 1.30 -11.95 -2.87
C LEU A 213 2.09 -10.84 -3.56
N LEU A 214 3.12 -10.32 -2.91
CA LEU A 214 3.97 -9.23 -3.40
C LEU A 214 5.24 -9.74 -4.09
N GLY A 215 5.29 -11.04 -4.35
CA GLY A 215 6.40 -11.69 -5.02
C GLY A 215 7.72 -11.71 -4.23
N ILE A 216 7.68 -11.57 -2.90
CA ILE A 216 8.80 -11.82 -1.97
C ILE A 216 8.87 -13.30 -1.56
N ALA A 217 9.81 -13.66 -0.68
CA ALA A 217 10.11 -15.06 -0.37
C ALA A 217 9.04 -15.74 0.50
N SER A 218 8.54 -15.07 1.55
CA SER A 218 7.57 -15.66 2.50
C SER A 218 6.39 -14.71 2.75
N GLY A 219 5.16 -15.23 2.75
CA GLY A 219 3.98 -14.43 3.10
C GLY A 219 3.92 -14.03 4.59
N VAL A 220 4.75 -14.62 5.46
CA VAL A 220 4.91 -14.15 6.86
C VAL A 220 5.70 -12.84 6.92
N GLN A 221 6.55 -12.56 5.93
CA GLN A 221 7.16 -11.23 5.79
C GLN A 221 6.09 -10.17 5.44
N GLU A 222 5.03 -10.55 4.73
CA GLU A 222 3.89 -9.70 4.35
C GLU A 222 2.83 -9.56 5.46
N ALA A 223 3.27 -9.57 6.73
CA ALA A 223 2.40 -9.39 7.89
C ALA A 223 2.98 -8.30 8.80
N TYR A 224 2.11 -7.70 9.61
CA TYR A 224 2.48 -6.82 10.70
C TYR A 224 2.54 -7.58 12.01
N PHE A 225 3.44 -7.13 12.88
CA PHE A 225 3.70 -7.69 14.20
C PHE A 225 3.75 -6.56 15.21
N ALA A 226 3.21 -6.82 16.40
CA ALA A 226 3.33 -5.94 17.54
C ALA A 226 3.52 -6.75 18.82
N VAL A 227 4.42 -6.30 19.70
CA VAL A 227 4.69 -6.95 20.98
C VAL A 227 5.06 -5.93 22.06
N GLY A 228 4.47 -6.05 23.25
CA GLY A 228 4.70 -5.13 24.37
C GLY A 228 3.43 -4.84 25.17
N PRO A 229 3.31 -3.64 25.78
CA PRO A 229 2.13 -3.23 26.54
C PRO A 229 0.99 -2.81 25.60
N LEU A 230 0.48 -3.75 24.79
CA LEU A 230 -0.55 -3.49 23.80
C LEU A 230 -1.91 -3.25 24.45
N HIS A 231 -2.59 -2.23 23.96
CA HIS A 231 -4.03 -2.12 24.04
C HIS A 231 -4.67 -2.80 22.82
N ARG A 232 -5.93 -3.21 22.99
CA ARG A 232 -6.72 -3.87 21.95
C ARG A 232 -8.18 -3.48 22.10
N MET A 233 -8.91 -3.46 20.98
CA MET A 233 -10.34 -3.18 20.96
C MET A 233 -11.13 -4.28 21.68
N THR A 234 -10.78 -5.54 21.42
CA THR A 234 -11.47 -6.73 21.94
C THR A 234 -10.46 -7.74 22.48
N SER A 235 -10.79 -8.48 23.55
CA SER A 235 -9.95 -9.56 24.07
C SER A 235 -10.03 -10.80 23.19
N PRO A 236 -8.93 -11.56 22.97
CA PRO A 236 -8.99 -12.89 22.37
C PRO A 236 -10.04 -13.77 23.03
N ASP A 237 -10.18 -13.75 24.35
CA ASP A 237 -11.23 -14.52 25.04
C ASP A 237 -12.65 -14.21 24.55
N ASP A 238 -12.89 -12.99 24.02
CA ASP A 238 -14.20 -12.57 23.52
C ASP A 238 -14.49 -13.11 22.10
N TYR A 239 -13.46 -13.44 21.31
CA TYR A 239 -13.59 -13.97 19.93
C TYR A 239 -12.91 -15.34 19.71
N MET A 240 -12.31 -15.94 20.73
CA MET A 240 -11.76 -17.31 20.67
C MET A 240 -12.86 -18.37 20.59
N HIS A 241 -14.13 -17.97 20.78
CA HIS A 241 -15.31 -18.81 20.64
C HIS A 241 -16.20 -18.43 19.45
N THR A 242 -15.80 -17.44 18.66
CA THR A 242 -16.45 -17.13 17.38
C THR A 242 -15.80 -17.95 16.27
N ASP A 243 -16.53 -18.27 15.21
CA ASP A 243 -15.92 -18.84 14.02
C ASP A 243 -14.80 -17.89 13.54
N GLU A 244 -13.65 -18.45 13.14
CA GLU A 244 -12.48 -17.64 12.76
C GLU A 244 -12.88 -16.56 11.72
N ALA A 245 -13.85 -16.85 10.84
CA ALA A 245 -14.45 -15.94 9.85
C ALA A 245 -14.78 -14.51 10.35
N ASP A 246 -15.01 -14.30 11.65
CA ASP A 246 -15.44 -13.02 12.23
C ASP A 246 -14.38 -12.27 13.06
N VAL A 247 -13.13 -12.75 13.11
CA VAL A 247 -12.10 -12.16 13.99
C VAL A 247 -11.59 -10.83 13.42
N PHE A 248 -12.07 -9.73 13.96
CA PHE A 248 -11.58 -8.37 13.69
C PHE A 248 -11.05 -7.73 14.96
N ASN A 249 -9.84 -7.16 14.93
CA ASN A 249 -9.30 -6.45 16.07
C ASN A 249 -8.40 -5.27 15.67
N MET A 250 -8.27 -4.32 16.59
CA MET A 250 -7.40 -3.16 16.43
C MET A 250 -6.48 -3.04 17.64
N TYR A 251 -5.21 -2.77 17.39
CA TYR A 251 -4.15 -2.74 18.39
C TYR A 251 -3.43 -1.40 18.38
N TRP A 252 -3.01 -0.94 19.55
CA TRP A 252 -2.22 0.27 19.71
C TRP A 252 -1.40 0.23 20.98
N PHE A 253 -0.38 1.08 21.06
CA PHE A 253 0.35 1.34 22.30
C PHE A 253 -0.01 2.71 22.87
N GLY A 254 0.22 2.88 24.17
CA GLY A 254 0.03 4.15 24.85
C GLY A 254 -1.37 4.72 24.69
N THR A 255 -1.47 6.05 24.58
CA THR A 255 -2.73 6.76 24.41
C THR A 255 -2.71 7.55 23.10
N PRO A 256 -3.44 7.09 22.07
CA PRO A 256 -3.55 7.81 20.81
C PRO A 256 -4.12 9.23 21.00
N THR A 257 -3.94 10.07 19.98
CA THR A 257 -4.45 11.46 19.97
C THR A 257 -5.98 11.55 19.82
N PHE A 258 -6.64 10.42 19.60
CA PHE A 258 -8.08 10.25 19.46
C PHE A 258 -8.55 8.99 20.21
N ASP A 259 -9.85 8.86 20.47
CA ASP A 259 -10.41 7.63 21.01
C ASP A 259 -10.48 6.55 19.90
N PRO A 260 -9.73 5.45 20.02
CA PRO A 260 -9.70 4.42 18.98
C PRO A 260 -11.00 3.59 18.92
N LEU A 261 -11.79 3.50 20.00
CA LEU A 261 -12.90 2.53 20.06
C LEU A 261 -14.04 2.86 19.08
N PRO A 262 -14.57 4.10 18.98
CA PRO A 262 -15.62 4.42 18.01
C PRO A 262 -15.21 4.16 16.57
N LEU A 263 -13.93 4.42 16.24
CA LEU A 263 -13.36 4.12 14.93
C LEU A 263 -13.32 2.61 14.71
N GLY A 264 -12.78 1.85 15.67
CA GLY A 264 -12.68 0.39 15.60
C GLY A 264 -14.03 -0.29 15.39
N THR A 265 -15.07 0.08 16.16
CA THR A 265 -16.42 -0.46 16.00
C THR A 265 -16.99 -0.20 14.61
N ARG A 266 -16.75 1.00 14.07
CA ARG A 266 -17.24 1.34 12.73
C ARG A 266 -16.50 0.55 11.64
N LEU A 267 -15.18 0.42 11.76
CA LEU A 267 -14.37 -0.34 10.80
C LEU A 267 -14.67 -1.84 10.86
N GLN A 268 -14.97 -2.39 12.03
CA GLN A 268 -15.41 -3.77 12.17
C GLN A 268 -16.68 -4.02 11.35
N LYS A 269 -17.68 -3.13 11.47
CA LYS A 269 -18.90 -3.22 10.67
C LYS A 269 -18.59 -3.11 9.18
N LEU A 270 -17.81 -2.11 8.79
CA LEU A 270 -17.43 -1.90 7.39
C LEU A 270 -16.70 -3.11 6.81
N PHE A 271 -15.75 -3.69 7.56
CA PHE A 271 -15.00 -4.87 7.13
C PHE A 271 -15.94 -6.03 6.88
N ARG A 272 -16.84 -6.31 7.81
CA ARG A 272 -17.81 -7.40 7.67
C ARG A 272 -18.67 -7.24 6.41
N GLU A 273 -19.13 -6.03 6.10
CA GLU A 273 -19.94 -5.76 4.91
C GLU A 273 -19.11 -5.88 3.62
N MET A 274 -17.86 -5.38 3.61
CA MET A 274 -16.93 -5.55 2.50
C MET A 274 -16.57 -7.03 2.27
N SER A 275 -16.31 -7.78 3.33
CA SER A 275 -16.04 -9.21 3.30
C SER A 275 -17.21 -9.98 2.70
N ALA A 276 -18.44 -9.68 3.12
CA ALA A 276 -19.64 -10.29 2.53
C ALA A 276 -19.77 -9.95 1.03
N PHE A 277 -19.52 -8.69 0.66
CA PHE A 277 -19.57 -8.23 -0.74
C PHE A 277 -18.57 -8.96 -1.64
N PHE A 278 -17.31 -9.08 -1.21
CA PHE A 278 -16.24 -9.77 -1.94
C PHE A 278 -16.21 -11.30 -1.73
N ARG A 279 -17.21 -11.86 -1.02
CA ARG A 279 -17.27 -13.29 -0.66
C ARG A 279 -15.98 -13.78 -0.01
N ASP A 280 -15.46 -12.97 0.91
CA ASP A 280 -14.18 -13.20 1.57
C ASP A 280 -14.13 -14.59 2.21
N LYS A 281 -13.15 -15.39 1.81
CA LYS A 281 -12.86 -16.73 2.36
C LYS A 281 -11.90 -16.67 3.55
N GLY A 282 -11.37 -15.47 3.84
CA GLY A 282 -10.46 -15.23 4.94
C GLY A 282 -11.16 -15.15 6.29
N ASN A 283 -10.37 -15.37 7.35
CA ASN A 283 -10.87 -15.63 8.70
C ASN A 283 -10.20 -14.77 9.78
N SER A 284 -9.68 -13.60 9.41
CA SER A 284 -9.37 -12.55 10.39
C SER A 284 -8.91 -11.28 9.71
N TYR A 285 -9.03 -10.14 10.39
CA TYR A 285 -8.46 -8.89 9.93
C TYR A 285 -7.99 -8.03 11.10
N ARG A 286 -6.80 -7.46 10.99
CA ARG A 286 -6.18 -6.70 12.09
C ARG A 286 -5.69 -5.34 11.67
N ILE A 287 -5.93 -4.36 12.52
CA ILE A 287 -5.47 -2.99 12.34
C ILE A 287 -4.44 -2.67 13.40
N PHE A 288 -3.30 -2.12 12.99
CA PHE A 288 -2.24 -1.67 13.89
C PHE A 288 -2.13 -0.16 13.85
N LEU A 289 -2.43 0.53 14.96
CA LEU A 289 -2.21 1.98 15.06
C LEU A 289 -0.78 2.24 15.53
N ARG A 290 -0.06 3.10 14.80
CA ARG A 290 1.33 3.44 15.10
C ARG A 290 1.51 4.94 15.27
N TYR A 291 2.12 5.35 16.38
CA TYR A 291 2.52 6.74 16.56
C TYR A 291 3.72 7.09 15.68
N ASN A 292 3.67 8.26 15.03
CA ASN A 292 4.79 8.84 14.32
C ASN A 292 5.22 10.15 15.00
N PRO A 293 6.52 10.36 15.25
CA PRO A 293 7.02 11.62 15.81
C PRO A 293 7.03 12.77 14.78
N PHE A 294 6.78 12.49 13.52
CA PHE A 294 6.71 13.45 12.42
C PHE A 294 5.26 13.68 11.99
N ARG A 295 4.98 14.88 11.47
CA ARG A 295 3.63 15.27 11.02
C ARG A 295 3.25 14.62 9.68
N GLY A 296 1.96 14.43 9.46
CA GLY A 296 1.38 13.97 8.19
C GLY A 296 1.05 12.49 8.20
N SER A 297 0.61 11.97 9.34
CA SER A 297 0.48 10.53 9.59
C SER A 297 -0.86 9.92 9.19
N LEU A 298 -1.81 10.71 8.69
CA LEU A 298 -3.11 10.26 8.14
C LEU A 298 -2.91 9.44 6.85
N THR A 299 -2.31 8.27 6.98
CA THR A 299 -1.95 7.34 5.90
C THR A 299 -2.01 5.92 6.43
N GLY A 300 -2.39 4.99 5.56
CA GLY A 300 -2.32 3.56 5.82
C GLY A 300 -1.23 2.88 4.97
N THR A 301 -0.94 1.64 5.32
CA THR A 301 -0.17 0.73 4.45
C THR A 301 -0.71 -0.68 4.63
N ALA A 302 -1.47 -1.15 3.64
CA ALA A 302 -2.01 -2.50 3.60
C ALA A 302 -0.92 -3.57 3.41
N LEU A 303 -1.11 -4.66 4.13
CA LEU A 303 -0.43 -5.95 3.93
C LEU A 303 -1.50 -7.05 4.02
N ARG A 304 -1.08 -8.31 3.96
CA ARG A 304 -2.02 -9.44 4.00
C ARG A 304 -2.85 -9.38 5.29
N ARG A 305 -4.19 -9.38 5.14
CA ARG A 305 -5.18 -9.40 6.24
C ARG A 305 -4.98 -8.32 7.31
N SER A 306 -4.32 -7.22 6.97
CA SER A 306 -4.05 -6.15 7.93
C SER A 306 -3.59 -4.87 7.26
N PHE A 307 -3.63 -3.78 7.99
CA PHE A 307 -2.85 -2.61 7.65
C PHE A 307 -2.31 -1.94 8.91
N MET A 308 -1.33 -1.08 8.70
CA MET A 308 -0.86 -0.16 9.73
C MET A 308 -1.33 1.25 9.42
N TYR A 309 -1.92 1.93 10.40
CA TYR A 309 -2.40 3.29 10.30
C TYR A 309 -1.58 4.20 11.21
N GLY A 310 -1.03 5.27 10.63
CA GLY A 310 -0.25 6.26 11.34
C GLY A 310 -1.12 7.28 12.07
N TYR A 311 -0.64 7.79 13.20
CA TYR A 311 -1.15 9.02 13.80
C TYR A 311 -0.01 9.84 14.41
N ASP A 312 -0.21 11.15 14.55
CA ASP A 312 0.79 12.04 15.16
C ASP A 312 0.16 13.15 16.00
N ASP A 313 1.00 13.87 16.74
CA ASP A 313 0.54 14.89 17.69
C ASP A 313 -0.16 16.08 17.05
N SER A 314 -0.01 16.33 15.74
CA SER A 314 -0.75 17.41 15.08
C SER A 314 -2.25 17.16 15.04
N GLU A 315 -2.69 15.91 15.21
CA GLU A 315 -4.12 15.57 15.32
C GLU A 315 -4.75 16.05 16.64
N ARG A 316 -3.96 16.41 17.66
CA ARG A 316 -4.50 17.00 18.90
C ARG A 316 -5.02 18.40 18.67
N ASP A 317 -4.25 19.18 17.91
CA ASP A 317 -4.59 20.55 17.56
C ASP A 317 -5.59 20.61 16.41
N CYS A 318 -5.52 19.63 15.51
CA CYS A 318 -6.30 19.58 14.29
C CYS A 318 -6.78 18.15 13.97
N PRO A 319 -7.78 17.64 14.69
CA PRO A 319 -8.21 16.27 14.52
C PRO A 319 -8.86 16.09 13.13
N PRO A 320 -8.42 15.10 12.33
CA PRO A 320 -9.20 14.61 11.19
C PRO A 320 -10.63 14.26 11.62
N SER A 321 -11.59 14.37 10.71
CA SER A 321 -12.93 13.87 11.00
C SER A 321 -12.94 12.34 11.08
N LEU A 322 -14.00 11.77 11.67
CA LEU A 322 -14.20 10.31 11.63
C LEU A 322 -14.32 9.81 10.18
N GLN A 323 -14.97 10.60 9.32
CA GLN A 323 -15.18 10.28 7.91
C GLN A 323 -13.87 10.29 7.10
N ASP A 324 -12.93 11.18 7.43
CA ASP A 324 -11.59 11.23 6.80
C ASP A 324 -10.78 9.99 7.16
N ARG A 325 -10.77 9.61 8.44
CA ARG A 325 -10.10 8.38 8.89
C ARG A 325 -10.73 7.16 8.22
N GLU A 326 -12.05 7.06 8.26
CA GLU A 326 -12.78 5.97 7.63
C GLU A 326 -12.49 5.86 6.13
N ALA A 327 -12.31 6.97 5.41
CA ALA A 327 -11.96 6.96 3.98
C ALA A 327 -10.61 6.28 3.72
N VAL A 328 -9.57 6.69 4.45
CA VAL A 328 -8.22 6.11 4.35
C VAL A 328 -8.27 4.63 4.71
N LEU A 329 -8.99 4.27 5.77
CA LEU A 329 -9.01 2.91 6.29
C LEU A 329 -9.83 1.99 5.38
N ALA A 330 -10.91 2.47 4.80
CA ALA A 330 -11.68 1.75 3.78
C ALA A 330 -10.83 1.48 2.53
N HIS A 331 -9.99 2.43 2.10
CA HIS A 331 -9.02 2.22 1.01
C HIS A 331 -8.08 1.06 1.34
N GLU A 332 -7.45 1.07 2.52
CA GLU A 332 -6.55 0.00 2.92
C GLU A 332 -7.23 -1.37 3.05
N MET A 333 -8.50 -1.41 3.45
CA MET A 333 -9.27 -2.65 3.55
C MET A 333 -9.52 -3.27 2.17
N VAL A 334 -9.86 -2.44 1.19
CA VAL A 334 -10.15 -2.90 -0.18
C VAL A 334 -8.95 -3.60 -0.82
N HIS A 335 -7.71 -3.20 -0.49
CA HIS A 335 -6.50 -3.88 -0.97
C HIS A 335 -6.46 -5.38 -0.63
N ASN A 336 -7.27 -5.88 0.31
CA ASN A 336 -7.37 -7.31 0.56
C ASN A 336 -7.95 -8.10 -0.63
N TRP A 337 -8.72 -7.47 -1.53
CA TRP A 337 -9.43 -8.15 -2.62
C TRP A 337 -9.01 -7.70 -4.03
N VAL A 338 -8.41 -6.52 -4.19
CA VAL A 338 -8.14 -5.92 -5.52
C VAL A 338 -6.65 -5.91 -5.90
N LEU A 339 -5.95 -7.03 -5.73
CA LEU A 339 -4.53 -7.13 -6.11
C LEU A 339 -4.32 -7.87 -7.43
N LEU A 340 -3.27 -7.49 -8.15
CA LEU A 340 -2.73 -8.26 -9.27
C LEU A 340 -1.35 -8.82 -8.87
N THR A 341 -1.20 -10.14 -8.83
CA THR A 341 0.07 -10.78 -8.42
C THR A 341 1.09 -10.92 -9.54
N ARG A 342 0.69 -10.64 -10.80
CA ARG A 342 1.56 -10.61 -11.99
C ARG A 342 1.80 -9.19 -12.51
N GLU A 343 1.68 -8.20 -11.64
CA GLU A 343 1.69 -6.81 -12.03
C GLU A 343 3.09 -6.21 -12.11
N SER A 344 3.23 -5.19 -12.95
CA SER A 344 4.35 -4.26 -12.85
C SER A 344 3.92 -3.05 -12.01
N VAL A 345 4.88 -2.23 -11.57
CA VAL A 345 4.58 -0.89 -11.01
C VAL A 345 3.66 -0.07 -11.95
N ALA A 346 3.65 -0.43 -13.24
CA ALA A 346 2.80 0.22 -14.21
C ALA A 346 1.31 -0.06 -14.10
N ASP A 347 0.97 -1.11 -13.38
CA ASP A 347 -0.36 -1.62 -13.28
C ASP A 347 -1.03 -1.20 -11.96
N ASN A 348 -0.34 -0.41 -11.12
CA ASN A 348 -0.88 0.19 -9.88
C ASN A 348 -2.19 0.96 -10.08
N TRP A 349 -2.56 1.33 -11.32
CA TRP A 349 -3.88 1.88 -11.62
C TRP A 349 -5.02 0.93 -11.24
N TYR A 350 -4.77 -0.39 -11.22
CA TYR A 350 -5.75 -1.39 -10.80
C TYR A 350 -5.89 -1.43 -9.27
N PRO A 351 -4.86 -1.83 -8.47
CA PRO A 351 -5.05 -1.94 -7.04
C PRO A 351 -5.34 -0.60 -6.36
N GLU A 352 -4.66 0.49 -6.74
CA GLU A 352 -4.88 1.80 -6.14
C GLU A 352 -6.17 2.45 -6.65
N GLY A 353 -6.45 2.31 -7.96
CA GLY A 353 -7.66 2.88 -8.55
C GLY A 353 -8.93 2.21 -8.06
N LEU A 354 -8.92 0.87 -7.91
CA LEU A 354 -10.06 0.13 -7.36
C LEU A 354 -10.20 0.33 -5.85
N ALA A 355 -9.11 0.49 -5.10
CA ALA A 355 -9.19 0.88 -3.69
C ALA A 355 -9.86 2.25 -3.54
N GLU A 356 -9.49 3.23 -4.36
CA GLU A 356 -10.14 4.54 -4.40
C GLU A 356 -11.62 4.48 -4.83
N TYR A 357 -11.95 3.57 -5.76
CA TYR A 357 -13.32 3.39 -6.27
C TYR A 357 -14.22 2.73 -5.23
N TYR A 358 -13.83 1.56 -4.73
CA TYR A 358 -14.63 0.79 -3.79
C TYR A 358 -14.70 1.42 -2.41
N GLN A 359 -13.68 2.18 -1.97
CA GLN A 359 -13.82 2.90 -0.70
C GLN A 359 -14.98 3.90 -0.76
N VAL A 360 -15.17 4.64 -1.87
CA VAL A 360 -16.33 5.54 -2.01
C VAL A 360 -17.62 4.74 -2.20
N LEU A 361 -17.62 3.79 -3.13
CA LEU A 361 -18.82 3.05 -3.52
C LEU A 361 -19.40 2.23 -2.36
N LEU A 362 -18.58 1.45 -1.66
CA LEU A 362 -19.06 0.54 -0.62
C LEU A 362 -19.51 1.30 0.62
N ARG A 363 -18.83 2.40 0.98
CA ARG A 363 -19.31 3.27 2.06
C ARG A 363 -20.67 3.89 1.72
N PHE A 364 -20.94 4.21 0.45
CA PHE A 364 -22.28 4.64 0.03
C PHE A 364 -23.30 3.49 0.07
N ARG A 365 -23.01 2.34 -0.55
CA ARG A 365 -23.92 1.17 -0.57
C ARG A 365 -24.28 0.66 0.82
N PHE A 366 -23.37 0.78 1.78
CA PHE A 366 -23.57 0.37 3.17
C PHE A 366 -24.15 1.47 4.08
N GLY A 367 -24.54 2.60 3.49
CA GLY A 367 -25.22 3.70 4.21
C GLY A 367 -24.31 4.51 5.14
N LEU A 368 -22.99 4.45 4.95
CA LEU A 368 -22.02 5.30 5.66
C LEU A 368 -21.84 6.67 4.99
N LEU A 369 -22.18 6.78 3.70
CA LEU A 369 -22.30 8.05 2.97
C LEU A 369 -23.75 8.27 2.55
N SER A 370 -24.20 9.52 2.60
CA SER A 370 -25.39 9.96 1.88
C SER A 370 -25.12 10.06 0.37
N ALA A 371 -26.17 10.11 -0.44
CA ALA A 371 -26.04 10.30 -1.89
C ALA A 371 -25.33 11.62 -2.26
N ARG A 372 -25.46 12.67 -1.44
CA ARG A 372 -24.74 13.94 -1.65
C ARG A 372 -23.24 13.80 -1.36
N GLU A 373 -22.89 13.12 -0.26
CA GLU A 373 -21.48 12.88 0.10
C GLU A 373 -20.80 11.95 -0.91
N TYR A 374 -21.50 10.92 -1.39
CA TYR A 374 -21.00 10.06 -2.47
C TYR A 374 -20.68 10.89 -3.72
N LEU A 375 -21.65 11.67 -4.22
CA LEU A 375 -21.46 12.51 -5.41
C LEU A 375 -20.34 13.54 -5.22
N GLN A 376 -20.26 14.15 -4.04
CA GLN A 376 -19.18 15.08 -3.69
C GLN A 376 -17.81 14.39 -3.77
N GLN A 377 -17.63 13.23 -3.12
CA GLN A 377 -16.35 12.52 -3.13
C GLN A 377 -15.96 12.04 -4.53
N VAL A 378 -16.92 11.59 -5.35
CA VAL A 378 -16.67 11.27 -6.76
C VAL A 378 -16.13 12.49 -7.50
N ASN A 379 -16.81 13.64 -7.38
CA ASN A 379 -16.40 14.87 -8.04
C ASN A 379 -15.05 15.40 -7.55
N GLU A 380 -14.77 15.32 -6.25
CA GLU A 380 -13.47 15.71 -5.68
C GLU A 380 -12.31 14.89 -6.26
N LYS A 381 -12.51 13.58 -6.46
CA LYS A 381 -11.52 12.69 -7.10
C LYS A 381 -11.36 12.98 -8.59
N LEU A 382 -12.47 13.24 -9.30
CA LEU A 382 -12.42 13.67 -10.70
C LEU A 382 -11.70 15.01 -10.87
N VAL A 383 -11.96 15.99 -10.00
CA VAL A 383 -11.23 17.27 -9.99
C VAL A 383 -9.74 17.04 -9.77
N ALA A 384 -9.35 16.21 -8.81
CA ALA A 384 -7.94 15.89 -8.58
C ALA A 384 -7.29 15.26 -9.83
N TYR A 385 -7.99 14.34 -10.50
CA TYR A 385 -7.53 13.72 -11.75
C TYR A 385 -7.38 14.75 -12.88
N TYR A 386 -8.45 15.47 -13.24
CA TYR A 386 -8.46 16.37 -14.40
C TYR A 386 -7.53 17.56 -14.22
N THR A 387 -7.40 18.09 -12.99
CA THR A 387 -6.53 19.25 -12.72
C THR A 387 -5.07 18.88 -12.48
N SER A 388 -4.73 17.59 -12.43
CA SER A 388 -3.35 17.13 -12.30
C SER A 388 -2.49 17.57 -13.50
N PRO A 389 -1.26 18.08 -13.30
CA PRO A 389 -0.36 18.41 -14.39
C PRO A 389 0.08 17.19 -15.22
N LEU A 390 -0.14 15.97 -14.71
CA LEU A 390 0.24 14.71 -15.34
C LEU A 390 -0.96 13.93 -15.92
N ALA A 391 -2.16 14.54 -15.93
CA ALA A 391 -3.40 13.88 -16.36
C ALA A 391 -3.29 13.20 -17.73
N THR A 392 -2.56 13.83 -18.66
CA THR A 392 -2.37 13.38 -20.05
C THR A 392 -1.04 12.67 -20.33
N TRP A 393 -0.23 12.40 -19.30
CA TRP A 393 1.02 11.65 -19.49
C TRP A 393 0.74 10.14 -19.61
N PRO A 394 1.44 9.42 -20.50
CA PRO A 394 1.41 7.95 -20.47
C PRO A 394 1.83 7.41 -19.11
N LEU A 395 1.16 6.37 -18.61
CA LEU A 395 1.46 5.78 -17.29
C LEU A 395 2.93 5.33 -17.21
N GLU A 396 3.48 4.74 -18.28
CA GLU A 396 4.89 4.33 -18.32
C GLU A 396 5.84 5.52 -18.04
N ARG A 397 5.51 6.72 -18.51
CA ARG A 397 6.27 7.94 -18.22
C ARG A 397 6.08 8.40 -16.78
N VAL A 398 4.86 8.35 -16.27
CA VAL A 398 4.53 8.67 -14.88
C VAL A 398 5.36 7.81 -13.91
N GLN A 399 5.46 6.50 -14.15
CA GLN A 399 6.21 5.60 -13.26
C GLN A 399 7.69 5.92 -13.18
N LYS A 400 8.33 6.30 -14.29
CA LYS A 400 9.75 6.66 -14.33
C LYS A 400 10.11 7.82 -13.39
N VAL A 401 9.13 8.66 -13.04
CA VAL A 401 9.30 9.81 -12.13
C VAL A 401 8.56 9.65 -10.81
N THR A 402 7.90 8.51 -10.56
CA THR A 402 7.05 8.31 -9.37
C THR A 402 7.82 8.53 -8.07
N TRP A 403 9.09 8.12 -7.99
CA TRP A 403 9.88 8.30 -6.78
C TRP A 403 10.41 9.74 -6.56
N ASN A 404 10.29 10.58 -7.60
CA ASN A 404 10.80 11.96 -7.59
C ASN A 404 9.67 13.01 -7.58
N MET A 405 8.43 12.64 -7.91
CA MET A 405 7.30 13.55 -8.03
C MET A 405 6.04 12.97 -7.37
N THR A 406 5.50 13.65 -6.37
CA THR A 406 4.27 13.23 -5.68
C THR A 406 3.07 13.18 -6.61
N ASP A 407 2.92 14.13 -7.55
CA ASP A 407 1.89 14.05 -8.59
C ASP A 407 1.92 12.71 -9.33
N ALA A 408 3.11 12.20 -9.63
CA ALA A 408 3.28 10.94 -10.33
C ALA A 408 2.91 9.73 -9.47
N GLN A 409 3.21 9.76 -8.16
CA GLN A 409 2.77 8.74 -7.20
C GLN A 409 1.25 8.64 -7.14
N ARG A 410 0.56 9.78 -7.26
CA ARG A 410 -0.91 9.85 -7.16
C ARG A 410 -1.63 9.50 -8.44
N MET A 411 -0.97 9.61 -9.60
CA MET A 411 -1.65 9.39 -10.88
C MET A 411 -2.34 8.03 -11.00
N PRO A 412 -1.77 6.89 -10.53
CA PRO A 412 -2.47 5.61 -10.50
C PRO A 412 -3.79 5.64 -9.72
N TYR A 413 -3.82 6.28 -8.56
CA TYR A 413 -5.03 6.47 -7.74
C TYR A 413 -6.09 7.26 -8.50
N MET A 414 -5.71 8.44 -8.98
CA MET A 414 -6.65 9.40 -9.59
C MET A 414 -7.17 8.91 -10.95
N ARG A 415 -6.27 8.43 -11.82
CA ARG A 415 -6.65 7.90 -13.14
C ARG A 415 -7.34 6.55 -13.03
N GLY A 416 -6.89 5.70 -12.12
CA GLY A 416 -7.50 4.40 -11.86
C GLY A 416 -8.93 4.53 -11.34
N PHE A 417 -9.20 5.47 -10.44
CA PHE A 417 -10.57 5.80 -10.01
C PHE A 417 -11.47 6.24 -11.17
N ALA A 418 -11.02 7.21 -11.98
CA ALA A 418 -11.76 7.66 -13.15
C ALA A 418 -11.98 6.52 -14.16
N PHE A 419 -11.00 5.63 -14.31
CA PHE A 419 -11.07 4.47 -15.19
C PHE A 419 -12.07 3.43 -14.68
N ALA A 420 -12.13 3.18 -13.37
CA ALA A 420 -13.14 2.31 -12.78
C ALA A 420 -14.56 2.80 -13.08
N LEU A 421 -14.82 4.11 -12.97
CA LEU A 421 -16.10 4.71 -13.38
C LEU A 421 -16.38 4.52 -14.88
N GLN A 422 -15.38 4.72 -15.74
CA GLN A 422 -15.53 4.53 -17.19
C GLN A 422 -15.79 3.07 -17.57
N VAL A 423 -15.14 2.13 -16.90
CA VAL A 423 -15.36 0.70 -17.09
C VAL A 423 -16.76 0.29 -16.62
N ASN A 424 -17.20 0.80 -15.46
CA ASN A 424 -18.55 0.55 -14.96
C ASN A 424 -19.62 1.06 -15.95
N ASP A 425 -19.44 2.26 -16.50
CA ASP A 425 -20.32 2.82 -17.55
C ASP A 425 -20.39 1.94 -18.81
N ALA A 426 -19.23 1.48 -19.28
CA ALA A 426 -19.15 0.60 -20.44
C ALA A 426 -19.83 -0.76 -20.20
N LEU A 427 -19.64 -1.34 -19.01
CA LEU A 427 -20.26 -2.60 -18.61
C LEU A 427 -21.77 -2.47 -18.42
N HIS A 428 -22.24 -1.35 -17.87
CA HIS A 428 -23.68 -1.11 -17.69
C HIS A 428 -24.42 -1.13 -19.02
N THR A 429 -23.82 -0.58 -20.08
CA THR A 429 -24.36 -0.64 -21.44
C THR A 429 -24.47 -2.08 -21.98
N ALA A 430 -23.63 -3.00 -21.47
CA ALA A 430 -23.64 -4.41 -21.79
C ALA A 430 -24.49 -5.27 -20.82
N GLY A 431 -25.19 -4.66 -19.84
CA GLY A 431 -26.00 -5.37 -18.85
C GLY A 431 -25.21 -5.94 -17.67
N HIS A 432 -24.00 -5.43 -17.42
CA HIS A 432 -23.10 -5.85 -16.35
C HIS A 432 -22.65 -4.66 -15.50
N SER A 433 -21.97 -4.92 -14.40
CA SER A 433 -21.31 -3.92 -13.56
C SER A 433 -19.83 -4.23 -13.43
N ILE A 434 -19.04 -3.27 -12.94
CA ILE A 434 -17.64 -3.52 -12.60
C ILE A 434 -17.47 -4.60 -11.52
N ASP A 435 -18.50 -4.88 -10.73
CA ASP A 435 -18.46 -5.92 -9.70
C ASP A 435 -18.42 -7.33 -10.32
N ASP A 436 -19.09 -7.50 -11.47
CA ASP A 436 -19.04 -8.74 -12.27
C ASP A 436 -17.65 -8.98 -12.88
N LEU A 437 -16.84 -7.92 -12.99
CA LEU A 437 -15.46 -7.99 -13.45
C LEU A 437 -14.49 -8.25 -12.30
N VAL A 438 -14.59 -7.49 -11.21
CA VAL A 438 -13.63 -7.54 -10.09
C VAL A 438 -13.89 -8.72 -9.16
N GLY A 439 -15.15 -9.04 -8.87
CA GLY A 439 -15.52 -10.12 -7.95
C GLY A 439 -14.90 -11.48 -8.33
N PRO A 440 -15.03 -11.96 -9.57
CA PRO A 440 -14.40 -13.22 -9.99
C PRO A 440 -12.87 -13.20 -9.93
N LEU A 441 -12.23 -12.05 -10.18
CA LEU A 441 -10.77 -11.92 -10.05
C LEU A 441 -10.34 -11.98 -8.58
N ALA A 442 -11.11 -11.35 -7.69
CA ALA A 442 -10.92 -11.44 -6.24
C ALA A 442 -11.12 -12.89 -5.73
N ASP A 443 -12.12 -13.62 -6.24
CA ASP A 443 -12.33 -15.04 -5.88
C ASP A 443 -11.10 -15.90 -6.24
N ARG A 444 -10.56 -15.72 -7.46
CA ARG A 444 -9.36 -16.43 -7.93
C ARG A 444 -8.12 -16.10 -7.08
N LEU A 445 -7.94 -14.82 -6.74
CA LEU A 445 -6.85 -14.39 -5.86
C LEU A 445 -6.94 -15.06 -4.48
N GLN A 446 -8.15 -15.14 -3.92
CA GLN A 446 -8.40 -15.80 -2.64
C GLN A 446 -8.16 -17.32 -2.69
N ASP A 447 -8.40 -17.95 -3.84
CA ASP A 447 -8.06 -19.36 -4.11
C ASP A 447 -6.56 -19.60 -4.33
N GLY A 448 -5.74 -18.55 -4.22
CA GLY A 448 -4.28 -18.63 -4.36
C GLY A 448 -3.82 -18.68 -5.82
N GLU A 449 -4.69 -18.38 -6.77
CA GLU A 449 -4.32 -18.20 -8.17
C GLU A 449 -3.56 -16.88 -8.38
N SER A 450 -2.78 -16.85 -9.46
CA SER A 450 -2.07 -15.65 -9.86
C SER A 450 -2.86 -14.87 -10.91
N VAL A 451 -3.23 -13.63 -10.58
CA VAL A 451 -4.06 -12.77 -11.41
C VAL A 451 -3.21 -11.62 -11.97
N GLY A 452 -3.37 -11.32 -13.25
CA GLY A 452 -2.67 -10.25 -13.96
C GLY A 452 -3.59 -9.41 -14.84
N VAL A 453 -3.02 -8.42 -15.53
CA VAL A 453 -3.77 -7.52 -16.43
C VAL A 453 -4.41 -8.28 -17.59
N GLU A 454 -3.79 -9.37 -18.05
CA GLU A 454 -4.34 -10.21 -19.11
C GLU A 454 -5.64 -10.90 -18.67
N ASP A 455 -5.74 -11.32 -17.40
CA ASP A 455 -6.99 -11.88 -16.85
C ASP A 455 -8.08 -10.82 -16.82
N TYR A 456 -7.73 -9.61 -16.37
CA TYR A 456 -8.65 -8.47 -16.35
C TYR A 456 -9.18 -8.15 -17.75
N LEU A 457 -8.28 -8.06 -18.74
CA LEU A 457 -8.64 -7.82 -20.14
C LEU A 457 -9.51 -8.94 -20.72
N GLN A 458 -9.20 -10.20 -20.40
CA GLN A 458 -10.00 -11.34 -20.82
C GLN A 458 -11.42 -11.27 -20.26
N SER A 459 -11.57 -11.06 -18.96
CA SER A 459 -12.87 -10.93 -18.31
C SER A 459 -13.65 -9.72 -18.82
N LEU A 460 -13.00 -8.56 -18.96
CA LEU A 460 -13.62 -7.35 -19.51
C LEU A 460 -14.11 -7.57 -20.95
N SER A 461 -13.30 -8.23 -21.78
CA SER A 461 -13.66 -8.57 -23.17
C SER A 461 -14.88 -9.48 -23.24
N GLN A 462 -14.98 -10.45 -22.34
CA GLN A 462 -16.10 -11.38 -22.25
C GLN A 462 -17.38 -10.65 -21.85
N LEU A 463 -17.34 -9.83 -20.79
CA LEU A 463 -18.49 -9.08 -20.30
C LEU A 463 -18.98 -8.02 -21.30
N LEU A 464 -18.06 -7.37 -22.04
CA LEU A 464 -18.43 -6.42 -23.08
C LEU A 464 -18.89 -7.10 -24.39
N GLY A 465 -18.62 -8.40 -24.58
CA GLY A 465 -18.77 -9.08 -25.86
C GLY A 465 -17.93 -8.49 -27.00
N ASN A 466 -16.92 -7.67 -26.67
CA ASN A 466 -16.13 -6.91 -27.65
C ASN A 466 -14.69 -6.71 -27.16
N LYS A 467 -13.80 -7.61 -27.60
CA LYS A 467 -12.37 -7.56 -27.28
C LYS A 467 -11.72 -6.23 -27.70
N THR A 468 -11.99 -5.76 -28.92
CA THR A 468 -11.40 -4.51 -29.42
C THR A 468 -11.74 -3.32 -28.52
N ARG A 469 -12.98 -3.27 -28.00
CA ARG A 469 -13.39 -2.22 -27.07
C ARG A 469 -12.66 -2.32 -25.73
N ALA A 470 -12.53 -3.52 -25.15
CA ALA A 470 -11.79 -3.75 -23.91
C ALA A 470 -10.31 -3.34 -24.04
N ASP A 471 -9.65 -3.81 -25.10
CA ASP A 471 -8.25 -3.48 -25.40
C ASP A 471 -8.06 -1.96 -25.58
N THR A 472 -8.99 -1.31 -26.29
CA THR A 472 -8.96 0.15 -26.51
C THR A 472 -9.09 0.92 -25.20
N LEU A 473 -10.04 0.56 -24.31
CA LEU A 473 -10.24 1.24 -23.04
C LEU A 473 -8.97 1.25 -22.18
N VAL A 474 -8.35 0.07 -22.00
CA VAL A 474 -7.13 -0.05 -21.20
C VAL A 474 -5.94 0.64 -21.87
N THR A 475 -5.80 0.51 -23.19
CA THR A 475 -4.69 1.13 -23.95
C THR A 475 -4.77 2.66 -23.87
N GLU A 476 -5.95 3.25 -24.15
CA GLU A 476 -6.15 4.70 -24.11
C GLU A 476 -5.86 5.28 -22.71
N MET A 477 -6.31 4.60 -21.67
CA MET A 477 -6.01 4.99 -20.28
C MET A 477 -4.51 4.93 -19.98
N LYS A 478 -3.82 3.85 -20.40
CA LYS A 478 -2.37 3.69 -20.22
C LYS A 478 -1.57 4.73 -21.00
N GLU A 479 -2.01 5.11 -22.20
CA GLU A 479 -1.37 6.10 -23.06
C GLU A 479 -1.60 7.55 -22.62
N GLY A 480 -2.44 7.77 -21.61
CA GLY A 480 -2.72 9.12 -21.09
C GLY A 480 -3.78 9.87 -21.90
N LYS A 481 -4.62 9.17 -22.66
CA LYS A 481 -5.86 9.76 -23.15
C LYS A 481 -6.73 10.12 -21.94
N LEU A 482 -7.38 11.27 -22.00
CA LEU A 482 -8.25 11.72 -20.91
C LEU A 482 -9.39 10.71 -20.71
N VAL A 483 -9.49 10.18 -19.49
CA VAL A 483 -10.56 9.24 -19.11
C VAL A 483 -11.80 10.06 -18.76
N VAL A 484 -12.88 9.85 -19.51
CA VAL A 484 -14.15 10.53 -19.29
C VAL A 484 -15.21 9.45 -19.01
N PRO A 485 -15.67 9.30 -17.76
CA PRO A 485 -16.70 8.32 -17.42
C PRO A 485 -18.07 8.82 -17.86
N GLY A 486 -18.94 7.94 -18.36
CA GLY A 486 -20.33 8.28 -18.64
C GLY A 486 -21.21 8.33 -17.39
N ILE A 487 -22.50 8.56 -17.56
CA ILE A 487 -23.43 8.72 -16.44
C ILE A 487 -23.73 7.39 -15.74
N HIS A 488 -23.66 6.28 -16.46
CA HIS A 488 -23.89 4.94 -15.91
C HIS A 488 -22.68 4.42 -15.13
N GLY A 489 -21.60 5.19 -15.07
CA GLY A 489 -20.47 4.93 -14.18
C GLY A 489 -20.81 5.17 -12.70
N LEU A 490 -21.79 6.03 -12.41
CA LEU A 490 -22.25 6.32 -11.06
C LEU A 490 -23.21 5.25 -10.53
N GLU A 491 -23.19 5.04 -9.23
CA GLU A 491 -24.27 4.35 -8.53
C GLU A 491 -25.59 5.14 -8.67
N GLN A 492 -26.73 4.43 -8.63
CA GLN A 492 -28.03 5.07 -8.72
C GLN A 492 -28.23 6.09 -7.57
N LEU A 493 -28.56 7.32 -7.96
CA LEU A 493 -28.86 8.41 -7.03
C LEU A 493 -30.36 8.69 -6.99
N PRO A 494 -30.88 9.21 -5.87
CA PRO A 494 -32.28 9.58 -5.73
C PRO A 494 -32.62 10.91 -6.44
N TRP A 495 -31.78 11.36 -7.37
CA TRP A 495 -31.99 12.53 -8.23
C TRP A 495 -31.24 12.35 -9.55
N GLN A 496 -31.71 13.07 -10.57
CA GLN A 496 -31.08 13.07 -11.87
C GLN A 496 -29.76 13.84 -11.81
N VAL A 497 -28.75 13.26 -12.44
CA VAL A 497 -27.41 13.82 -12.57
C VAL A 497 -27.01 13.82 -14.03
N ARG A 498 -26.20 14.81 -14.42
CA ARG A 498 -25.57 14.88 -15.73
C ARG A 498 -24.09 15.12 -15.60
N LEU A 499 -23.30 14.55 -16.51
CA LEU A 499 -21.88 14.89 -16.63
C LEU A 499 -21.75 16.20 -17.42
N VAL A 500 -21.01 17.16 -16.87
CA VAL A 500 -20.82 18.47 -17.47
C VAL A 500 -19.34 18.75 -17.69
N GLN A 501 -19.01 19.17 -18.90
CA GLN A 501 -17.67 19.64 -19.24
C GLN A 501 -17.45 21.06 -18.70
N ARG A 502 -16.29 21.28 -18.09
CA ARG A 502 -15.84 22.54 -17.49
C ARG A 502 -14.41 22.85 -17.93
N LYS A 503 -14.02 24.11 -17.80
CA LYS A 503 -12.62 24.55 -17.88
C LYS A 503 -12.15 24.96 -16.49
N LEU A 504 -11.34 24.11 -15.86
CA LEU A 504 -10.84 24.32 -14.50
C LEU A 504 -9.35 24.67 -14.52
N GLU A 505 -8.92 25.55 -13.62
CA GLU A 505 -7.52 25.88 -13.42
C GLU A 505 -6.71 24.65 -12.96
N LYS A 506 -5.55 24.38 -13.57
CA LYS A 506 -4.70 23.25 -13.18
C LYS A 506 -4.23 23.40 -11.73
N PHE A 507 -4.03 22.30 -11.04
CA PHE A 507 -3.35 22.29 -9.76
C PHE A 507 -1.91 22.80 -9.93
N GLU A 508 -1.52 23.76 -9.08
CA GLU A 508 -0.16 24.26 -8.99
C GLU A 508 0.07 24.75 -7.56
N LEU A 509 0.94 24.04 -6.82
CA LEU A 509 1.29 24.42 -5.46
C LEU A 509 2.05 25.77 -5.43
N GLY A 510 2.80 26.07 -6.47
CA GLY A 510 3.60 27.29 -6.62
C GLY A 510 5.02 27.18 -6.08
N PHE A 511 5.42 26.04 -5.50
CA PHE A 511 6.79 25.71 -5.09
C PHE A 511 6.96 24.19 -5.02
N ASP A 512 8.18 23.68 -4.79
CA ASP A 512 8.44 22.25 -4.69
C ASP A 512 7.71 21.65 -3.48
N GLU A 513 6.82 20.67 -3.73
CA GLU A 513 6.03 19.98 -2.71
C GLU A 513 6.88 19.25 -1.67
N SER A 514 8.14 18.91 -2.00
CA SER A 514 9.09 18.37 -1.01
C SER A 514 9.26 19.30 0.21
N SER A 515 9.05 20.61 0.03
CA SER A 515 9.06 21.64 1.08
C SER A 515 7.97 21.42 2.14
N LEU A 516 6.87 20.73 1.80
CA LEU A 516 5.79 20.36 2.74
C LEU A 516 5.98 18.96 3.34
N LEU A 517 6.53 18.05 2.54
CA LEU A 517 6.55 16.62 2.85
C LEU A 517 7.80 16.17 3.62
N GLN A 518 8.90 16.94 3.55
CA GLN A 518 10.18 16.56 4.13
C GLN A 518 10.70 17.62 5.10
N GLY A 519 11.32 17.18 6.19
CA GLY A 519 12.05 18.06 7.09
C GLY A 519 13.46 18.36 6.55
N PRO A 520 14.00 19.58 6.73
CA PRO A 520 13.35 20.78 7.24
C PRO A 520 12.39 21.40 6.20
N ARG A 521 11.20 21.83 6.65
CA ARG A 521 10.11 22.38 5.82
C ARG A 521 10.41 23.80 5.36
N ILE A 522 11.29 23.88 4.37
CA ILE A 522 11.79 25.13 3.81
C ILE A 522 11.34 25.22 2.35
N VAL A 523 10.72 26.34 1.98
CA VAL A 523 10.29 26.60 0.60
C VAL A 523 11.48 26.57 -0.34
N LYS A 524 11.36 25.77 -1.40
CA LYS A 524 12.32 25.66 -2.50
C LYS A 524 11.60 25.67 -3.84
N GLY A 525 12.27 26.19 -4.85
CA GLY A 525 11.78 26.14 -6.23
C GLY A 525 10.48 26.91 -6.39
N LEU A 526 10.36 28.07 -5.74
CA LEU A 526 9.21 28.95 -5.90
C LEU A 526 9.01 29.29 -7.38
N VAL A 527 7.81 29.02 -7.88
CA VAL A 527 7.42 29.27 -9.26
C VAL A 527 7.11 30.75 -9.41
N GLN A 528 7.75 31.38 -10.40
CA GLN A 528 7.53 32.78 -10.72
C GLN A 528 6.08 33.03 -11.18
N ASP A 529 5.50 34.14 -10.75
CA ASP A 529 4.11 34.58 -11.00
C ASP A 529 3.02 33.61 -10.49
N SER A 530 3.42 32.61 -9.69
CA SER A 530 2.49 31.69 -9.04
C SER A 530 1.66 32.39 -7.97
N ARG A 531 0.48 31.84 -7.68
CA ARG A 531 -0.37 32.35 -6.60
C ARG A 531 0.30 32.27 -5.23
N ALA A 532 1.24 31.33 -5.02
CA ALA A 532 2.05 31.27 -3.81
C ALA A 532 3.00 32.48 -3.69
N GLN A 533 3.72 32.82 -4.77
CA GLN A 533 4.60 33.99 -4.79
C GLN A 533 3.80 35.29 -4.60
N LEU A 534 2.67 35.44 -5.29
CA LEU A 534 1.80 36.62 -5.17
C LEU A 534 1.23 36.78 -3.76
N ALA A 535 1.03 35.68 -3.03
CA ALA A 535 0.59 35.70 -1.64
C ALA A 535 1.73 36.01 -0.64
N GLY A 536 2.97 36.18 -1.13
CA GLY A 536 4.11 36.65 -0.35
C GLY A 536 5.06 35.57 0.15
N ILE A 537 4.92 34.32 -0.32
CA ILE A 537 5.88 33.24 -0.06
C ILE A 537 7.21 33.53 -0.79
N GLN A 538 8.34 33.19 -0.15
CA GLN A 538 9.68 33.35 -0.69
C GLN A 538 10.48 32.04 -0.53
N ASP A 539 11.43 31.78 -1.45
CA ASP A 539 12.41 30.71 -1.25
C ASP A 539 13.19 30.94 0.04
N GLY A 540 13.40 29.88 0.82
CA GLY A 540 14.04 29.95 2.14
C GLY A 540 13.08 30.18 3.31
N ASP A 541 11.80 30.48 3.06
CA ASP A 541 10.79 30.56 4.13
C ASP A 541 10.64 29.20 4.83
N HIS A 542 10.68 29.20 6.16
CA HIS A 542 10.26 28.06 6.96
C HIS A 542 8.73 28.06 7.04
N ILE A 543 8.10 26.92 6.75
CA ILE A 543 6.64 26.83 6.65
C ILE A 543 6.04 25.69 7.47
N GLU A 544 4.85 25.95 8.00
CA GLU A 544 3.98 24.94 8.61
C GLU A 544 2.56 25.05 8.05
N LEU A 545 1.95 23.91 7.73
CA LEU A 545 0.52 23.86 7.39
C LEU A 545 -0.32 24.28 8.60
N GLN A 546 -1.27 25.20 8.37
CA GLN A 546 -2.30 25.55 9.35
C GLN A 546 -3.35 24.45 9.46
N CYS A 547 -4.04 24.39 10.60
CA CYS A 547 -5.10 23.42 10.82
C CYS A 547 -6.18 23.50 9.72
N GLY A 548 -6.64 22.33 9.25
CA GLY A 548 -7.63 22.17 8.20
C GLY A 548 -7.06 22.35 6.79
N SER A 549 -5.79 22.74 6.66
CA SER A 549 -5.13 22.91 5.38
C SER A 549 -4.17 21.76 5.11
N THR A 550 -4.47 20.99 4.07
CA THR A 550 -3.58 19.92 3.59
C THR A 550 -3.38 20.07 2.10
N HIS A 551 -2.19 19.69 1.63
CA HIS A 551 -1.90 19.62 0.20
C HIS A 551 -2.83 18.63 -0.53
N LEU A 552 -3.47 17.69 0.17
CA LEU A 552 -4.43 16.74 -0.41
C LEU A 552 -5.78 17.38 -0.68
N THR A 553 -6.30 18.04 0.35
CA THR A 553 -7.59 18.73 0.31
C THR A 553 -7.62 19.75 -0.81
N VAL A 554 -6.57 20.55 -0.95
CA VAL A 554 -6.51 21.58 -2.00
C VAL A 554 -6.33 21.03 -3.41
N ARG A 555 -5.97 19.74 -3.58
CA ARG A 555 -5.94 19.06 -4.88
C ARG A 555 -7.35 18.66 -5.30
N SER A 556 -8.10 18.03 -4.39
CA SER A 556 -9.42 17.46 -4.66
C SER A 556 -10.57 18.47 -4.53
N GLN A 557 -10.52 19.36 -3.54
CA GLN A 557 -11.51 20.41 -3.35
C GLN A 557 -11.10 21.64 -4.14
N PHE A 558 -11.79 21.86 -5.27
CA PHE A 558 -11.40 22.88 -6.23
C PHE A 558 -11.26 24.28 -5.62
N SER A 559 -12.19 24.68 -4.75
CA SER A 559 -12.26 26.00 -4.11
C SER A 559 -11.42 26.14 -2.84
N ALA A 560 -10.78 25.07 -2.37
CA ALA A 560 -10.02 25.11 -1.12
C ALA A 560 -8.72 25.92 -1.27
N THR A 561 -8.37 26.66 -0.21
CA THR A 561 -7.14 27.43 -0.11
C THR A 561 -6.10 26.72 0.76
N LEU A 562 -4.83 26.89 0.42
CA LEU A 562 -3.72 26.47 1.24
C LEU A 562 -3.35 27.57 2.23
N LYS A 563 -3.30 27.24 3.52
CA LYS A 563 -2.94 28.16 4.61
C LYS A 563 -1.63 27.71 5.24
N LEU A 564 -0.64 28.59 5.20
CA LEU A 564 0.71 28.33 5.71
C LEU A 564 1.07 29.35 6.78
N LYS A 565 1.57 28.88 7.93
CA LYS A 565 2.34 29.71 8.85
C LYS A 565 3.75 29.85 8.29
N VAL A 566 4.20 31.07 8.11
CA VAL A 566 5.51 31.41 7.54
C VAL A 566 6.39 31.98 8.66
N PHE A 567 7.60 31.47 8.76
CA PHE A 567 8.66 31.94 9.65
C PHE A 567 9.81 32.43 8.78
N ARG A 568 10.03 33.75 8.79
CA ARG A 568 11.07 34.42 8.01
C ARG A 568 11.92 35.25 8.96
N GLU A 569 13.25 35.12 8.86
CA GLU A 569 14.21 35.69 9.83
C GLU A 569 14.00 37.18 10.14
N SER A 570 13.50 37.95 9.17
CA SER A 570 13.30 39.39 9.27
C SER A 570 11.90 39.82 9.75
N SER A 571 11.05 38.88 10.19
CA SER A 571 9.65 39.18 10.56
C SER A 571 9.11 38.28 11.67
N ALA A 572 8.12 38.77 12.41
CA ALA A 572 7.30 37.91 13.27
C ALA A 572 6.55 36.86 12.42
N PRO A 573 6.31 35.63 12.92
CA PRO A 573 5.59 34.62 12.16
C PRO A 573 4.21 35.12 11.72
N PHE A 574 3.89 34.93 10.44
CA PHE A 574 2.64 35.37 9.82
C PHE A 574 1.96 34.24 9.07
N VAL A 575 0.70 34.42 8.68
CA VAL A 575 -0.06 33.42 7.92
C VAL A 575 -0.27 33.91 6.50
N VAL A 576 -0.01 33.03 5.54
CA VAL A 576 -0.32 33.22 4.13
C VAL A 576 -1.43 32.26 3.74
N GLU A 577 -2.41 32.75 3.00
CA GLU A 577 -3.50 31.96 2.43
C GLU A 577 -3.56 32.21 0.93
N PHE A 578 -3.57 31.14 0.13
CA PHE A 578 -3.67 31.25 -1.32
C PHE A 578 -4.40 30.08 -1.95
N TRP A 579 -4.92 30.27 -3.15
CA TRP A 579 -5.57 29.24 -3.94
C TRP A 579 -4.53 28.53 -4.83
N PRO A 580 -4.16 27.26 -4.59
CA PRO A 580 -3.02 26.59 -5.26
C PRO A 580 -3.41 26.05 -6.63
N ARG A 581 -3.68 26.99 -7.53
CA ARG A 581 -4.02 26.72 -8.93
C ARG A 581 -3.13 27.60 -9.81
N SER A 582 -2.87 27.15 -11.03
CA SER A 582 -2.24 27.98 -12.07
C SER A 582 -3.27 28.87 -12.78
N GLN A 583 -2.79 29.74 -13.67
CA GLN A 583 -3.62 30.53 -14.59
C GLN A 583 -4.08 29.70 -15.80
N ASP A 584 -3.39 28.59 -16.08
CA ASP A 584 -3.76 27.64 -17.13
C ASP A 584 -5.05 26.90 -16.78
N LYS A 585 -5.96 26.80 -17.75
CA LYS A 585 -7.17 25.98 -17.63
C LYS A 585 -7.03 24.67 -18.41
N VAL A 586 -7.62 23.63 -17.86
CA VAL A 586 -7.75 22.30 -18.47
C VAL A 586 -9.21 21.93 -18.61
N GLU A 587 -9.46 21.07 -19.57
CA GLU A 587 -10.72 20.37 -19.70
C GLU A 587 -10.92 19.43 -18.49
N ALA A 588 -12.08 19.53 -17.87
CA ALA A 588 -12.48 18.70 -16.75
C ALA A 588 -13.96 18.35 -16.86
N TYR A 589 -14.37 17.29 -16.17
CA TYR A 589 -15.75 16.83 -16.16
C TYR A 589 -16.22 16.62 -14.72
N GLN A 590 -17.44 17.06 -14.43
CA GLN A 590 -18.06 16.90 -13.12
C GLN A 590 -19.51 16.48 -13.27
N TYR A 591 -20.00 15.67 -12.34
CA TYR A 591 -21.41 15.35 -12.26
C TYR A 591 -22.16 16.45 -11.50
N GLU A 592 -23.20 16.99 -12.12
CA GLU A 592 -24.05 18.02 -11.54
C GLU A 592 -25.47 17.48 -11.40
N VAL A 593 -26.12 17.82 -10.28
CA VAL A 593 -27.55 17.59 -10.11
C VAL A 593 -28.29 18.40 -11.16
N VAL A 594 -29.26 17.79 -11.82
CA VAL A 594 -30.18 18.52 -12.68
C VAL A 594 -31.15 19.26 -11.76
N GLU A 595 -30.95 20.56 -11.58
CA GLU A 595 -31.86 21.43 -10.81
C GLU A 595 -33.16 21.61 -11.61
N ASP A 596 -34.07 20.64 -11.47
CA ASP A 596 -35.52 20.74 -11.66
C ASP A 596 -36.09 19.32 -11.60
N GLU A 597 -36.51 18.89 -10.41
CA GLU A 597 -37.65 17.99 -10.10
C GLU A 597 -37.43 17.34 -8.72
N GLU A 598 -38.34 17.66 -7.79
CA GLU A 598 -38.67 16.74 -6.71
C GLU A 598 -39.01 15.38 -7.35
N LEU A 599 -38.25 14.35 -6.99
CA LEU A 599 -38.59 12.96 -7.32
C LEU A 599 -39.71 12.44 -6.42
#